data_AF-A0A852V938-F1
#
_entry.id   AF-A0A852V938-F1
#
_cell.length_a   1.000
_cell.length_b   1.000
_cell.length_c   1.000
_cell.angle_alpha   90.00
_cell.angle_beta   90.00
_cell.angle_gamma   90.00
#
_symmetry.space_group_name_H-M   'P 1'
#
loop_
_entity.id
_entity.type
_entity.pdbx_description
1 polymer ?
#
loop_
_entity_poly.entity_id
_entity_poly.type
_entity_poly.pdbx_seq_one_letter_code
_entity_poly.pdbx_strand_id
1 'polypeptide(L)'
;MAKERTSVTIAPWILDTVRKYAEANGLSVSTVLERGALREIAAAHSPAARAPIYGASTAQEDDERIIAEDIARAAADRRPGEAA
;
A
#
# COMPACT_ATOMS: atom_id res chain seq x y z
N MET A 1 4.43 11.63 -21.34
CA MET A 1 5.34 12.46 -20.52
C MET A 1 6.51 11.60 -20.09
N ALA A 2 7.73 12.17 -20.03
CA ALA A 2 8.88 11.44 -19.49
C ALA A 2 8.74 11.30 -17.97
N LYS A 3 9.06 10.13 -17.42
CA LYS A 3 9.09 9.92 -15.97
C LYS A 3 10.30 10.63 -15.37
N GLU A 4 10.13 11.25 -14.21
CA GLU A 4 11.27 11.72 -13.42
C GLU A 4 12.17 10.55 -13.04
N ARG A 5 13.49 10.79 -12.99
CA ARG A 5 14.50 9.76 -12.75
C ARG A 5 15.12 9.97 -11.38
N THR A 6 15.10 8.92 -10.56
CA THR A 6 15.72 8.89 -9.24
C THR A 6 16.74 7.77 -9.19
N SER A 7 17.95 8.09 -8.70
CA SER A 7 18.98 7.10 -8.43
C SER A 7 18.81 6.54 -7.02
N VAL A 8 18.88 5.22 -6.87
CA VAL A 8 18.78 4.53 -5.58
C VAL A 8 20.00 3.65 -5.34
N THR A 9 20.51 3.65 -4.12
CA THR A 9 21.54 2.71 -3.66
C THR A 9 20.84 1.51 -3.03
N ILE A 10 21.22 0.31 -3.43
CA ILE A 10 20.59 -0.93 -2.99
C ILE A 10 21.67 -1.91 -2.52
N ALA A 11 21.37 -2.68 -1.46
CA ALA A 11 22.27 -3.73 -1.00
C ALA A 11 22.52 -4.77 -2.12
N PRO A 12 23.75 -5.28 -2.29
CA PRO A 12 24.10 -6.19 -3.39
C PRO A 12 23.20 -7.44 -3.47
N TRP A 13 22.89 -8.06 -2.33
CA TRP A 13 22.06 -9.27 -2.28
C TRP A 13 20.61 -9.05 -2.75
N ILE A 14 20.07 -7.84 -2.55
CA ILE A 14 18.74 -7.46 -3.03
C ILE A 14 18.80 -7.29 -4.55
N LEU A 15 19.82 -6.59 -5.05
CA LEU A 15 20.00 -6.39 -6.48
C LEU A 15 20.13 -7.72 -7.23
N ASP A 16 20.88 -8.68 -6.69
CA ASP A 16 21.02 -10.00 -7.29
C ASP A 16 19.70 -10.78 -7.31
N THR A 17 18.92 -10.69 -6.23
CA THR A 17 17.58 -11.31 -6.17
C THR A 17 16.65 -10.69 -7.22
N VAL A 18 16.65 -9.36 -7.34
CA VAL A 18 15.84 -8.63 -8.33
C VAL A 18 16.26 -8.98 -9.75
N ARG A 19 17.57 -9.10 -10.03
CA ARG A 19 18.09 -9.51 -11.34
C ARG A 19 17.61 -10.89 -11.73
N LYS A 20 17.78 -11.89 -10.84
CA LYS A 20 17.31 -13.26 -11.09
C LYS A 20 15.81 -13.31 -11.38
N TYR A 21 15.01 -12.57 -10.61
CA TYR A 21 13.58 -12.47 -10.85
C TYR A 21 13.26 -11.80 -12.20
N ALA A 22 13.95 -10.71 -12.53
CA ALA A 22 13.75 -9.99 -13.78
C ALA A 22 14.06 -10.86 -15.00
N GLU A 23 15.20 -11.57 -14.98
CA GLU A 23 15.62 -12.50 -16.03
C GLU A 23 14.61 -13.64 -16.20
N ALA A 24 14.20 -14.29 -15.10
CA ALA A 24 13.23 -15.39 -15.14
C ALA A 24 11.86 -14.99 -15.72
N ASN A 25 11.51 -13.69 -15.64
CA ASN A 25 10.21 -13.17 -16.09
C ASN A 25 10.31 -12.31 -17.36
N GLY A 26 11.50 -12.18 -17.98
CA GLY A 26 11.70 -11.32 -19.15
C GLY A 26 11.44 -9.84 -18.89
N LEU A 27 11.70 -9.36 -17.67
CA LEU A 27 11.49 -7.97 -17.24
C LEU A 27 12.82 -7.24 -17.08
N SER A 28 12.78 -5.90 -17.08
CA SER A 28 13.93 -5.10 -16.65
C SER A 28 13.97 -4.98 -15.12
N VAL A 29 15.17 -4.84 -14.54
CA VAL A 29 15.36 -4.54 -13.12
C VAL A 29 14.56 -3.29 -12.70
N SER A 30 14.54 -2.24 -13.53
CA SER A 30 13.77 -1.03 -13.27
C SER A 30 12.26 -1.29 -13.17
N THR A 31 11.72 -2.19 -14.00
CA THR A 31 10.29 -2.56 -13.96
C THR A 31 9.93 -3.29 -12.67
N VAL A 32 10.82 -4.19 -12.22
CA VAL A 32 10.62 -4.91 -10.96
C VAL A 32 10.63 -3.95 -9.76
N LEU A 33 11.59 -3.03 -9.74
CA LEU A 33 11.68 -2.00 -8.70
C LEU A 33 10.47 -1.04 -8.71
N GLU A 34 10.03 -0.61 -9.89
CA GLU A 34 8.85 0.25 -10.03
C GLU A 34 7.58 -0.44 -9.49
N ARG A 35 7.37 -1.72 -9.85
CA ARG A 35 6.24 -2.50 -9.32
C ARG A 35 6.31 -2.68 -7.82
N GLY A 36 7.51 -2.92 -7.28
CA GLY A 36 7.74 -3.00 -5.83
C GLY A 36 7.34 -1.70 -5.14
N ALA A 37 7.83 -0.55 -5.62
CA ALA A 37 7.50 0.75 -5.07
C ALA A 37 5.99 1.06 -5.11
N LEU A 38 5.32 0.74 -6.23
CA LEU A 38 3.87 0.91 -6.34
C LEU A 38 3.10 0.03 -5.36
N ARG A 39 3.56 -1.21 -5.16
CA ARG A 39 2.97 -2.13 -4.18
C ARG A 39 3.11 -1.59 -2.75
N GLU A 40 4.28 -1.05 -2.40
CA GLU A 40 4.50 -0.42 -1.10
C GLU A 40 3.62 0.81 -0.89
N ILE A 41 3.51 1.69 -1.88
CA ILE A 41 2.63 2.86 -1.82
C ILE A 41 1.17 2.41 -1.63
N ALA A 42 0.72 1.44 -2.43
CA ALA A 42 -0.64 0.92 -2.30
C ALA A 42 -0.90 0.29 -0.91
N ALA A 43 0.08 -0.45 -0.38
CA ALA A 43 0.01 -1.06 0.94
C ALA A 43 0.03 -0.02 2.08
N ALA A 44 0.72 1.11 1.89
CA ALA A 44 0.72 2.21 2.85
C ALA A 44 -0.65 2.92 2.92
N HIS A 45 -1.41 2.93 1.82
CA HIS A 45 -2.73 3.57 1.73
C HIS A 45 -3.91 2.63 1.96
N SER A 46 -3.70 1.31 1.97
CA SER A 46 -4.75 0.32 2.18
C SER A 46 -4.27 -0.79 3.11
N PRO A 47 -4.76 -0.85 4.37
CA PRO A 47 -4.47 -1.93 5.30
C PRO A 47 -4.84 -3.30 4.73
N ALA A 48 -5.97 -3.40 4.01
CA ALA A 48 -6.39 -4.59 3.29
C ALA A 48 -5.40 -5.03 2.20
N ALA A 49 -4.75 -4.08 1.50
CA ALA A 49 -3.71 -4.38 0.52
C ALA A 49 -2.36 -4.77 1.16
N ARG A 50 -2.12 -4.34 2.41
CA ARG A 50 -0.89 -4.63 3.17
C ARG A 50 -0.88 -6.04 3.75
N ALA A 51 -2.03 -6.51 4.25
CA ALA A 51 -2.20 -7.81 4.90
C ALA A 51 -1.68 -9.03 4.09
N PRO A 52 -1.93 -9.19 2.78
CA PRO A 52 -1.41 -10.33 2.00
C PRO A 52 0.11 -10.24 1.72
N ILE A 53 0.75 -9.10 2.00
CA ILE A 53 2.18 -8.86 1.75
C ILE A 53 3.00 -9.08 3.03
N TYR A 54 2.49 -8.56 4.14
CA TYR A 54 3.24 -8.45 5.40
C TYR A 54 2.60 -9.23 6.57
N GLY A 55 1.43 -9.83 6.36
CA GLY A 55 0.60 -10.39 7.44
C GLY A 55 -0.33 -9.34 8.05
N ALA A 56 -1.43 -9.79 8.66
CA ALA A 56 -2.35 -8.91 9.40
C ALA A 56 -1.69 -8.43 10.70
N SER A 57 -1.65 -7.12 10.95
CA SER A 57 -1.10 -6.57 12.20
C SER A 57 -2.23 -6.26 13.19
N THR A 58 -2.04 -6.54 14.48
CA THR A 58 -3.06 -6.39 15.55
C THR A 58 -3.40 -4.94 15.91
N ALA A 59 -2.56 -3.96 15.54
CA ALA A 59 -2.88 -2.53 15.71
C ALA A 59 -4.01 -2.06 14.77
N GLN A 60 -4.37 -2.88 13.77
CA GLN A 60 -5.32 -2.55 12.72
C GLN A 60 -6.78 -2.66 13.18
N GLU A 61 -7.10 -3.52 14.15
CA GLU A 61 -8.47 -3.62 14.69
C GLU A 61 -8.87 -2.38 15.48
N ASP A 62 -7.94 -1.75 16.21
CA ASP A 62 -8.22 -0.54 16.99
C ASP A 62 -8.43 0.68 16.08
N ASP A 63 -7.59 0.86 15.05
CA ASP A 63 -7.74 1.95 14.08
C ASP A 63 -9.00 1.77 13.20
N GLU A 64 -9.31 0.55 12.78
CA GLU A 64 -10.54 0.26 12.03
C GLU A 64 -11.80 0.46 12.90
N ARG A 65 -11.75 0.13 14.20
CA ARG A 65 -12.83 0.46 15.14
C ARG A 65 -13.02 1.98 15.26
N ILE A 66 -11.93 2.75 15.40
CA ILE A 66 -12.00 4.21 15.50
C ILE A 66 -12.60 4.82 14.22
N ILE A 67 -12.15 4.37 13.04
CA ILE A 67 -12.68 4.86 11.76
C ILE A 67 -14.15 4.47 11.58
N ALA A 68 -14.55 3.26 11.95
CA ALA A 68 -15.94 2.81 11.86
C ALA A 68 -16.84 3.60 12.83
N GLU A 69 -16.38 3.87 14.05
CA GLU A 69 -17.09 4.68 15.04
C GLU A 69 -17.23 6.14 14.60
N ASP A 70 -16.20 6.72 13.98
CA ASP A 70 -16.25 8.09 13.44
C ASP A 70 -17.18 8.19 12.23
N ILE A 71 -17.16 7.21 11.33
CA ILE A 71 -18.11 7.15 10.19
C ILE A 71 -19.54 7.00 10.70
N ALA A 72 -19.78 6.14 11.69
CA ALA A 72 -21.10 5.96 12.28
C ALA A 72 -21.58 7.24 12.97
N ARG A 73 -20.70 7.95 13.68
CA ARG A 73 -21.00 9.22 14.34
C ARG A 73 -21.29 10.33 13.33
N ALA A 74 -20.45 10.48 12.30
CA ALA A 74 -20.67 11.44 11.23
C ALA A 74 -21.96 11.16 10.43
N ALA A 75 -22.33 9.88 10.28
CA ALA A 75 -23.60 9.48 9.66
C ALA A 75 -24.82 9.76 10.56
N ALA A 76 -24.67 9.66 11.88
CA ALA A 76 -25.70 10.04 12.85
C ALA A 76 -25.88 11.57 12.90
N ASP A 77 -24.78 12.32 12.92
CA ASP A 77 -24.78 13.80 12.98
C ASP A 77 -25.28 14.43 11.66
N ARG A 78 -25.12 13.75 10.51
CA ARG A 78 -25.68 14.17 9.22
C ARG A 78 -27.18 13.92 9.05
N ARG A 79 -27.90 13.42 10.05
CA ARG A 79 -29.38 13.39 10.05
C ARG A 79 -29.99 14.50 10.93
N PRO A 80 -29.95 15.78 10.54
CA PRO A 80 -30.92 16.73 11.05
C PRO A 80 -32.19 16.65 10.18
N GLY A 81 -33.27 16.10 10.76
CA GLY A 81 -34.64 16.48 10.39
C GLY A 81 -35.40 15.63 9.36
N GLU A 82 -35.73 14.37 9.71
CA GLU A 82 -36.99 13.74 9.23
C GLU A 82 -37.93 13.56 10.43
N ALA A 83 -38.41 14.68 10.94
CA ALA A 83 -39.57 14.76 11.83
C ALA A 83 -40.20 16.15 11.65
N ALA A 84 -41.02 16.30 10.61
CA ALA A 84 -42.14 17.22 10.49
C ALA A 84 -42.93 16.89 9.22
#